data_AF-A0A956HQZ6-F1
#
_entry.id   AF-A0A956HQZ6-F1
#
_cell.length_a   1.000
_cell.length_b   1.000
_cell.length_c   1.000
_cell.angle_alpha   90.00
_cell.angle_beta   90.00
_cell.angle_gamma   90.00
#
_symmetry.space_group_name_H-M   'P 1'
#
loop_
_entity.id
_entity.type
_entity.pdbx_description
1 polymer ?
#
loop_
_entity_poly.entity_id
_entity_poly.type
_entity_poly.pdbx_seq_one_letter_code
_entity_poly.pdbx_strand_id
1 'polypeptide(L)'
;MDTPKHTRRGLEVAADTVTPVRTLPPLSDSFPRSRKVTEGELAVPFREIELTGEPSLRVYDTTGPQGLDPRQGLPKRRAPWIAARLANSDGNLSQMHYARKGVITEEMQFCALRERVSPEFVRSEVAAGRAIIPANINHPELEPMIIG
;
A
#
# COMPACT_ATOMS: atom_id res chain seq x y z
N MET A 1 7.64 -34.13 -9.92
CA MET A 1 8.79 -33.45 -10.57
C MET A 1 8.30 -32.07 -10.94
N ASP A 2 8.63 -31.09 -10.11
CA ASP A 2 8.19 -29.71 -10.32
C ASP A 2 9.11 -29.07 -11.38
N THR A 3 8.53 -28.55 -12.45
CA THR A 3 9.32 -28.01 -13.56
C THR A 3 9.73 -26.59 -13.20
N PRO A 4 11.03 -26.24 -13.20
CA PRO A 4 11.46 -24.91 -12.78
C PRO A 4 10.91 -23.85 -13.74
N LYS A 5 10.09 -22.93 -13.20
CA LYS A 5 9.50 -21.81 -13.93
C LYS A 5 10.60 -20.86 -14.41
N HIS A 6 11.10 -21.08 -15.62
CA HIS A 6 11.99 -20.14 -16.30
C HIS A 6 11.20 -18.88 -16.65
N THR A 7 11.42 -17.78 -15.91
CA THR A 7 10.86 -16.48 -16.26
C THR A 7 11.97 -15.45 -16.42
N ARG A 8 12.22 -15.14 -17.71
CA ARG A 8 13.20 -14.21 -18.30
C ARG A 8 14.63 -14.74 -18.44
N ARG A 9 15.19 -14.54 -19.64
CA ARG A 9 16.48 -15.06 -20.13
C ARG A 9 17.63 -14.81 -19.14
N GLY A 10 18.27 -15.87 -18.68
CA GLY A 10 19.66 -15.86 -18.21
C GLY A 10 19.92 -15.53 -16.74
N LEU A 11 18.88 -15.39 -15.90
CA LEU A 11 19.06 -15.24 -14.46
C LEU A 11 18.44 -16.44 -13.74
N GLU A 12 19.23 -17.14 -12.93
CA GLU A 12 18.72 -18.15 -12.02
C GLU A 12 17.83 -17.46 -10.97
N VAL A 13 16.57 -17.89 -10.90
CA VAL A 13 15.68 -17.47 -9.81
C VAL A 13 16.23 -18.08 -8.52
N ALA A 14 16.33 -17.26 -7.47
CA ALA A 14 16.74 -17.75 -6.16
C ALA A 14 15.88 -18.95 -5.75
N ALA A 15 16.51 -19.99 -5.19
CA ALA A 15 15.80 -21.16 -4.69
C ALA A 15 14.72 -20.73 -3.66
N ASP A 16 13.62 -21.49 -3.58
CA ASP A 16 12.50 -21.24 -2.65
C ASP A 16 12.95 -21.13 -1.18
N THR A 17 14.12 -21.67 -0.85
CA THR A 17 14.79 -21.49 0.43
C THR A 17 15.67 -20.24 0.44
N VAL A 18 15.08 -19.07 0.72
CA VAL A 18 15.85 -17.88 1.11
C VAL A 18 16.39 -18.10 2.52
N THR A 19 17.67 -18.44 2.62
CA THR A 19 18.38 -18.61 3.90
C THR A 19 19.67 -17.78 3.87
N PRO A 20 19.91 -16.92 4.86
CA PRO A 20 19.06 -16.64 6.03
C PRO A 20 17.95 -15.63 5.73
N VAL A 21 16.77 -15.85 6.31
CA VAL A 21 15.78 -14.76 6.44
C VAL A 21 16.32 -13.80 7.49
N ARG A 22 16.63 -12.57 7.07
CA ARG A 22 17.04 -11.51 7.99
C ARG A 22 15.83 -11.04 8.79
N THR A 23 15.83 -11.30 10.08
CA THR A 23 14.84 -10.72 11.00
C THR A 23 15.10 -9.22 11.11
N LEU A 24 14.07 -8.41 10.86
CA LEU A 24 14.10 -6.98 11.14
C LEU A 24 13.91 -6.76 12.65
N PRO A 25 14.61 -5.79 13.27
CA PRO A 25 14.36 -5.46 14.66
C PRO A 25 12.91 -4.97 14.84
N PRO A 26 12.32 -5.18 16.03
CA PRO A 26 11.02 -4.61 16.36
C PRO A 26 10.95 -3.12 16.09
N LEU A 27 9.76 -2.63 15.71
CA LEU A 27 9.53 -1.22 15.42
C LEU A 27 9.90 -0.32 16.61
N SER A 28 9.72 -0.80 17.84
CA SER A 28 10.08 -0.11 19.09
C SER A 28 11.56 0.22 19.20
N ASP A 29 12.43 -0.60 18.60
CA ASP A 29 13.88 -0.42 18.68
C ASP A 29 14.34 0.68 17.73
N SER A 30 13.67 0.79 16.58
CA SER A 30 13.92 1.87 15.61
C SER A 30 13.18 3.16 15.97
N PHE A 31 12.00 3.04 16.57
CA PHE A 31 11.13 4.15 16.94
C PHE A 31 10.61 3.98 18.38
N PRO A 32 11.43 4.33 19.39
CA PRO A 32 11.01 4.31 20.78
C PRO A 32 9.73 5.15 21.00
N ARG A 33 8.91 4.72 21.96
CA ARG A 33 7.63 5.38 22.33
C ARG A 33 6.66 5.56 21.16
N SER A 34 6.83 4.80 20.08
CA SER A 34 5.96 4.84 18.92
C SER A 34 5.14 3.57 18.81
N ARG A 35 3.89 3.69 18.34
CA ARG A 35 3.05 2.54 17.97
C ARG A 35 2.38 2.76 16.63
N LYS A 36 2.17 1.67 15.88
CA LYS A 36 1.40 1.71 14.63
C LYS A 36 -0.08 1.82 14.97
N VAL A 37 -0.78 2.72 14.31
CA VAL A 37 -2.23 2.94 14.44
C VAL A 37 -2.85 2.99 13.06
N THR A 38 -4.15 2.75 12.97
CA THR A 38 -4.91 2.85 11.71
C THR A 38 -6.10 3.78 11.88
N GLU A 39 -6.54 4.38 10.78
CA GLU A 39 -7.67 5.31 10.76
C GLU A 39 -8.63 4.99 9.60
N GLY A 40 -9.93 5.18 9.86
CA GLY A 40 -11.00 5.00 8.87
C GLY A 40 -11.27 3.55 8.49
N GLU A 41 -12.27 3.36 7.63
CA GLU A 41 -12.74 2.03 7.19
C GLU A 41 -11.70 1.26 6.37
N LEU A 42 -10.83 1.98 5.65
CA LEU A 42 -9.75 1.39 4.86
C LEU A 42 -8.48 1.13 5.68
N ALA A 43 -8.52 1.32 7.01
CA ALA A 43 -7.40 1.10 7.93
C ALA A 43 -6.09 1.76 7.45
N VAL A 44 -6.14 3.08 7.18
CA VAL A 44 -4.98 3.84 6.70
C VAL A 44 -3.93 3.94 7.80
N PRO A 45 -2.66 3.54 7.56
CA PRO A 45 -1.66 3.41 8.59
C PRO A 45 -1.01 4.75 8.91
N PHE A 46 -0.81 4.97 10.21
CA PHE A 46 -0.01 6.04 10.78
C PHE A 46 0.83 5.48 11.92
N ARG A 47 1.78 6.29 12.39
CA ARG A 47 2.52 6.01 13.62
C ARG A 47 2.20 7.10 14.62
N GLU A 48 1.88 6.70 15.83
CA GLU A 48 1.60 7.62 16.93
C GLU A 48 2.79 7.59 17.90
N ILE A 49 3.32 8.76 18.21
CA ILE A 49 4.46 8.98 19.11
C ILE A 49 3.92 9.54 20.42
N GLU A 50 4.16 8.81 21.50
CA GLU A 50 3.78 9.27 22.84
C GLU A 50 4.75 10.35 23.33
N LEU A 51 4.21 11.50 23.71
CA LEU A 51 4.95 12.63 24.25
C LEU A 51 4.73 12.73 25.76
N THR A 52 5.65 13.39 26.46
CA THR A 52 5.49 13.66 27.90
C THR A 52 4.89 15.05 28.07
N GLY A 53 3.74 15.16 28.73
CA GLY A 53 3.09 16.45 29.01
C GLY A 53 2.31 17.05 27.84
N GLU A 54 2.28 16.38 26.69
CA GLU A 54 1.58 16.81 25.47
C GLU A 54 0.77 15.65 24.88
N PRO A 55 -0.27 15.93 24.06
CA PRO A 55 -0.96 14.90 23.29
C PRO A 55 0.00 14.15 22.36
N SER A 56 -0.29 12.88 22.09
CA SER A 56 0.51 12.11 21.14
C SER A 56 0.56 12.75 19.75
N LEU A 57 1.73 12.68 19.12
CA LEU A 57 1.92 13.15 17.74
C LEU A 57 1.67 12.02 16.75
N ARG A 58 0.77 12.24 15.80
CA ARG A 58 0.52 11.31 14.68
C ARG A 58 1.35 11.70 13.47
N VAL A 59 2.11 10.75 12.94
CA VAL A 59 2.98 10.92 11.77
C VAL A 59 2.68 9.89 10.69
N TYR A 60 3.09 10.20 9.46
CA TYR A 60 3.04 9.27 8.36
C TYR A 60 3.88 8.01 8.66
N ASP A 61 3.41 6.84 8.23
CA ASP A 61 4.10 5.57 8.46
C ASP A 61 4.13 4.73 7.18
N THR A 62 5.34 4.41 6.70
CA THR A 62 5.62 3.57 5.53
C THR A 62 6.21 2.20 5.90
N THR A 63 6.31 1.84 7.18
CA THR A 63 6.97 0.59 7.55
C THR A 63 6.16 -0.65 7.19
N GLY A 64 4.87 -0.49 6.87
CA GLY A 64 3.98 -1.58 6.50
C GLY A 64 3.69 -2.56 7.64
N PRO A 65 3.05 -3.70 7.36
CA PRO A 65 2.82 -4.76 8.34
C PRO A 65 4.14 -5.31 8.91
N GLN A 66 4.20 -5.51 10.24
CA GLN A 66 5.39 -6.00 10.95
C GLN A 66 5.25 -7.46 11.36
N GLY A 67 6.37 -8.16 11.56
CA GLY A 67 6.40 -9.49 12.17
C GLY A 67 5.91 -10.65 11.28
N LEU A 68 5.84 -10.45 9.96
CA LEU A 68 5.39 -11.48 9.01
C LEU A 68 6.58 -12.23 8.40
N ASP A 69 6.41 -13.53 8.17
CA ASP A 69 7.39 -14.33 7.44
C ASP A 69 7.38 -13.92 5.95
N PRO A 70 8.50 -13.43 5.38
CA PRO A 70 8.56 -13.02 3.98
C PRO A 70 8.24 -14.16 3.01
N ARG A 71 8.39 -15.43 3.41
CA ARG A 71 8.03 -16.59 2.59
C ARG A 71 6.52 -16.75 2.41
N GLN A 72 5.73 -16.23 3.36
CA GLN A 72 4.26 -16.25 3.27
C GLN A 72 3.72 -15.04 2.49
N GLY A 73 4.51 -13.97 2.41
CA GLY A 73 4.10 -12.70 1.81
C GLY A 73 3.22 -11.85 2.74
N LEU A 74 2.90 -10.65 2.27
CA LEU A 74 2.04 -9.72 3.00
C LEU A 74 0.55 -9.99 2.73
N PRO A 75 -0.36 -9.57 3.63
CA PRO A 75 -1.79 -9.63 3.38
C PRO A 75 -2.18 -8.86 2.12
N LYS A 76 -2.96 -9.51 1.24
CA LYS A 76 -3.43 -8.98 -0.04
C LYS A 76 -4.62 -8.01 0.14
N ARG A 77 -4.42 -6.94 0.89
CA ARG A 77 -5.48 -6.02 1.35
C ARG A 77 -6.31 -5.39 0.24
N ARG A 78 -5.73 -5.17 -0.94
CA ARG A 78 -6.42 -4.57 -2.09
C ARG A 78 -7.15 -5.59 -2.96
N ALA A 79 -6.99 -6.90 -2.71
CA ALA A 79 -7.59 -7.94 -3.54
C ALA A 79 -9.11 -7.78 -3.70
N PRO A 80 -9.90 -7.45 -2.66
CA PRO A 80 -11.32 -7.19 -2.81
C PRO A 80 -11.63 -6.00 -3.72
N TRP A 81 -10.89 -4.89 -3.59
CA TRP A 81 -11.07 -3.67 -4.39
C TRP A 81 -10.77 -3.93 -5.86
N ILE A 82 -9.69 -4.66 -6.13
CA ILE A 82 -9.28 -5.04 -7.49
C ILE A 82 -10.33 -5.96 -8.12
N ALA A 83 -10.81 -6.97 -7.38
CA ALA A 83 -11.84 -7.89 -7.87
C ALA A 83 -13.15 -7.16 -8.23
N ALA A 84 -13.60 -6.25 -7.37
CA ALA A 84 -14.81 -5.46 -7.61
C ALA A 84 -14.70 -4.59 -8.88
N ARG A 85 -13.52 -4.02 -9.14
CA ARG A 85 -13.27 -3.20 -10.35
C ARG A 85 -13.16 -4.03 -11.61
N LEU A 86 -12.51 -5.20 -11.56
CA LEU A 86 -12.40 -6.10 -12.70
C LEU A 86 -13.77 -6.57 -13.19
N ALA A 87 -14.72 -6.79 -12.29
CA ALA A 87 -16.07 -7.21 -12.65
C ALA A 87 -16.83 -6.19 -13.52
N ASN A 88 -16.46 -4.90 -13.45
CA ASN A 88 -17.15 -3.79 -14.14
C ASN A 88 -16.22 -3.02 -15.10
N SER A 89 -15.12 -3.63 -15.51
CA SER A 89 -14.05 -2.98 -16.27
C SER A 89 -14.34 -2.92 -17.77
N ASP A 90 -14.01 -1.78 -18.40
CA ASP A 90 -13.98 -1.60 -19.86
C ASP A 90 -12.59 -1.88 -20.48
N GLY A 91 -11.64 -2.36 -19.68
CA GLY A 91 -10.28 -2.72 -20.08
C GLY A 91 -9.20 -1.76 -19.59
N ASN A 92 -9.52 -0.52 -19.24
CA ASN A 92 -8.54 0.42 -18.67
C ASN A 92 -8.69 0.53 -17.15
N LEU A 93 -7.72 -0.01 -16.42
CA LEU A 93 -7.76 -0.13 -14.97
C LEU A 93 -6.91 0.94 -14.25
N SER A 94 -6.43 1.95 -14.97
CA SER A 94 -5.58 2.98 -14.38
C SER A 94 -6.37 3.92 -13.47
N GLN A 95 -5.73 4.43 -12.43
CA GLN A 95 -6.34 5.41 -11.53
C GLN A 95 -6.74 6.69 -12.27
N MET A 96 -5.95 7.13 -13.26
CA MET A 96 -6.29 8.26 -14.14
C MET A 96 -7.56 8.03 -14.96
N HIS A 97 -7.78 6.80 -15.45
CA HIS A 97 -9.00 6.46 -16.17
C HIS A 97 -10.25 6.60 -15.28
N TYR A 98 -10.21 6.03 -14.07
CA TYR A 98 -11.30 6.17 -13.11
C TYR A 98 -11.52 7.63 -12.69
N ALA A 99 -10.43 8.37 -12.43
CA ALA A 99 -10.48 9.77 -12.05
C ALA A 99 -11.20 10.63 -13.10
N ARG A 100 -10.89 10.43 -14.39
CA ARG A 100 -11.51 11.15 -15.52
C ARG A 100 -12.97 10.78 -15.75
N LYS A 101 -13.40 9.60 -15.31
CA LYS A 101 -14.81 9.19 -15.28
C LYS A 101 -15.57 9.72 -14.06
N GLY A 102 -14.93 10.51 -13.19
CA GLY A 102 -15.55 11.01 -11.97
C GLY A 102 -15.66 9.97 -10.85
N VAL A 103 -14.99 8.83 -10.97
CA VAL A 103 -15.03 7.76 -9.97
C VAL A 103 -13.92 7.97 -8.94
N ILE A 104 -14.29 8.00 -7.67
CA ILE A 104 -13.37 8.00 -6.54
C ILE A 104 -13.13 6.54 -6.13
N THR A 105 -11.91 6.05 -6.32
CA THR A 105 -11.54 4.67 -5.96
C THR A 105 -11.15 4.55 -4.49
N GLU A 106 -11.06 3.32 -4.00
CA GLU A 106 -10.55 3.03 -2.66
C GLU A 106 -9.11 3.52 -2.49
N GLU A 107 -8.26 3.47 -3.53
CA GLU A 107 -6.92 4.05 -3.45
C GLU A 107 -6.94 5.57 -3.30
N MET A 108 -7.87 6.27 -3.97
CA MET A 108 -8.01 7.72 -3.82
C MET A 108 -8.50 8.08 -2.42
N GLN A 109 -9.49 7.36 -1.88
CA GLN A 109 -9.94 7.54 -0.49
C GLN A 109 -8.81 7.24 0.52
N PHE A 110 -8.05 6.18 0.28
CA PHE A 110 -6.92 5.80 1.12
C PHE A 110 -5.87 6.91 1.14
N CYS A 111 -5.45 7.42 -0.03
CA CYS A 111 -4.47 8.50 -0.12
C CYS A 111 -5.02 9.81 0.49
N ALA A 112 -6.29 10.13 0.25
CA ALA A 112 -6.90 11.35 0.78
C ALA A 112 -6.88 11.39 2.31
N LEU A 113 -7.27 10.29 2.97
CA LEU A 113 -7.18 10.19 4.43
C LEU A 113 -5.73 10.27 4.91
N ARG A 114 -4.80 9.64 4.19
CA ARG A 114 -3.36 9.63 4.52
C ARG A 114 -2.74 11.03 4.45
N GLU A 115 -3.12 11.80 3.45
CA GLU A 115 -2.64 13.18 3.19
C GLU A 115 -3.49 14.26 3.86
N ARG A 116 -4.54 13.90 4.61
CA ARG A 116 -5.48 14.84 5.27
C ARG A 116 -6.17 15.82 4.30
N VAL A 117 -6.54 15.33 3.12
CA VAL A 117 -7.27 16.07 2.09
C VAL A 117 -8.57 15.36 1.72
N SER A 118 -9.40 15.99 0.89
CA SER A 118 -10.65 15.35 0.43
C SER A 118 -10.37 14.31 -0.67
N PRO A 119 -11.17 13.23 -0.76
CA PRO A 119 -11.07 12.27 -1.86
C PRO A 119 -11.30 12.91 -3.23
N GLU A 120 -12.14 13.94 -3.30
CA GLU A 120 -12.40 14.67 -4.53
C GLU A 120 -11.18 15.48 -5.00
N PHE A 121 -10.43 16.08 -4.08
CA PHE A 121 -9.16 16.75 -4.41
C PHE A 121 -8.15 15.76 -5.00
N VAL A 122 -7.98 14.59 -4.39
CA VAL A 122 -7.11 13.53 -4.94
C VAL A 122 -7.57 13.11 -6.33
N ARG A 123 -8.88 12.87 -6.52
CA ARG A 123 -9.44 12.53 -7.83
C ARG A 123 -9.17 13.61 -8.86
N SER A 124 -9.32 14.89 -8.52
CA SER A 124 -9.08 16.00 -9.45
C SER A 124 -7.62 16.10 -9.88
N GLU A 125 -6.67 15.97 -8.95
CA GLU A 125 -5.23 16.01 -9.28
C GLU A 125 -4.81 14.84 -10.17
N VAL A 126 -5.35 13.64 -9.91
CA VAL A 126 -5.10 12.45 -10.73
C VAL A 126 -5.73 12.57 -12.12
N ALA A 127 -6.96 13.11 -12.22
CA ALA A 127 -7.63 13.32 -13.51
C ALA A 127 -6.88 14.35 -14.38
N ALA A 128 -6.37 15.41 -13.76
CA ALA A 128 -5.57 16.46 -14.38
C ALA A 128 -4.15 15.99 -14.76
N GLY A 129 -3.72 14.82 -14.28
CA GLY A 129 -2.38 14.29 -14.51
C GLY A 129 -1.28 15.05 -13.75
N ARG A 130 -1.64 15.81 -12.71
CA ARG A 130 -0.67 16.47 -11.81
C ARG A 130 -0.21 15.55 -10.68
N ALA A 131 -1.02 14.57 -10.33
CA ALA A 131 -0.67 13.53 -9.38
C ALA A 131 -0.88 12.12 -9.94
N ILE A 132 -0.16 11.14 -9.40
CA ILE A 132 -0.28 9.73 -9.74
C ILE A 132 -0.39 8.85 -8.48
N ILE A 133 -1.10 7.74 -8.60
CA ILE A 133 -1.16 6.68 -7.60
C ILE A 133 -0.60 5.39 -8.24
N PRO A 134 0.65 5.00 -7.95
CA PRO A 134 1.30 3.84 -8.57
C PRO A 134 0.79 2.52 -7.97
N ALA A 135 -0.39 2.09 -8.40
CA ALA A 135 -1.14 1.00 -7.78
C ALA A 135 -1.49 -0.12 -8.76
N ASN A 136 -0.45 -0.80 -9.30
CA ASN A 136 -0.59 -1.95 -10.19
C ASN A 136 -1.58 -2.99 -9.60
N ILE A 137 -2.46 -3.53 -10.43
CA ILE A 137 -3.46 -4.53 -10.04
C ILE A 137 -2.83 -5.85 -9.59
N ASN A 138 -1.60 -6.14 -10.03
CA ASN A 138 -0.85 -7.34 -9.62
C ASN A 138 -0.07 -7.14 -8.31
N HIS A 139 -0.21 -5.98 -7.65
CA HIS A 139 0.39 -5.70 -6.33
C HIS A 139 -0.72 -5.50 -5.27
N PRO A 140 -1.48 -6.56 -4.93
CA PRO A 140 -2.61 -6.45 -4.01
C PRO A 140 -2.21 -6.22 -2.55
N GLU A 141 -0.95 -6.38 -2.18
CA GLU A 141 -0.39 -6.15 -0.84
C GLU A 141 -0.18 -4.66 -0.51
N LEU A 142 -0.18 -3.79 -1.54
CA LEU A 142 0.16 -2.37 -1.43
C LEU A 142 -0.72 -1.60 -0.42
N GLU A 143 -0.08 -0.78 0.41
CA GLU A 143 -0.69 0.36 1.10
C GLU A 143 -0.59 1.60 0.17
N PRO A 144 -1.68 2.06 -0.48
CA PRO A 144 -1.62 3.10 -1.50
C PRO A 144 -1.01 4.41 -1.01
N MET A 145 -0.36 5.11 -1.92
CA MET A 145 0.18 6.45 -1.72
C MET A 145 0.07 7.25 -3.02
N ILE A 146 0.18 8.57 -2.92
CA ILE A 146 0.08 9.50 -4.04
C ILE A 146 1.38 10.30 -4.19
N ILE A 147 1.71 10.66 -5.43
CA ILE A 147 2.84 11.52 -5.79
C ILE A 147 2.28 12.65 -6.64
N GLY A 148 2.52 13.91 -6.26
CA GLY A 148 2.03 15.10 -6.98
C GLY A 148 2.72 16.37 -6.51
#